data_AF-H9UIG2-F1
#
_entry.id   AF-H9UIG2-F1
#
_cell.length_a   1.000
_cell.length_b   1.000
_cell.length_c   1.000
_cell.angle_alpha   90.00
_cell.angle_beta   90.00
_cell.angle_gamma   90.00
#
_symmetry.space_group_name_H-M   'P 1'
#
loop_
_entity.id
_entity.type
_entity.pdbx_description
1 polymer ?
#
loop_
_entity_poly.entity_id
_entity_poly.type
_entity_poly.pdbx_seq_one_letter_code
_entity_poly.pdbx_strand_id
1 'polypeptide(L)'
;MNFKSFFLISVAMLAGLLIGCGQDTTVYRESGMGYNGAIEIEVEIADEQITAIRVVDHSETQDVADPAFEQLIAAVLENQHTDIDVVSGATYTSRGFLQAVENALLTASGEAATDAARAAQDIVDRESYADGRYRGAFGDRGETQVVIQFHLRDGILHDLSYRHLYHSGNDYRQMDNEHELYPVKVQHDQILEYLDGKPLASIDELRNTGSLVEDIDGYTGATIRGNKIYSAMRDALNRGLYTPAGAVDRTIGNFADGRYRGTFGDRGDQQVSIQFELENNTFSNLRYRHLYYGGVDYRQIDSDHELYPVYRQHMQLAEYLEGQPVSAVFDLYDPGNVIDDIDGFTGATVRANKVLSAIMNALTRDVYVPADPSRREVRSVQDGRYRGIYEDSGVQQISIQFSIADGKFHSLSYRHLYYSGDDYRRLEPGDELYPVVEQHQEILAYLEGKSLESVFDLHTPGDFVSDIDGFTGATIRGNKVFSAIMDGLNRGIY
;
A
#
# COMPACT_ATOMS: atom_id res chain seq x y z
N MET A 1 16.96 20.21 23.12
CA MET A 1 17.75 19.74 24.27
C MET A 1 18.12 18.30 23.98
N ASN A 2 19.40 18.02 23.75
CA ASN A 2 19.92 16.68 23.50
C ASN A 2 19.85 15.86 24.79
N PHE A 3 19.18 14.70 24.76
CA PHE A 3 19.26 13.72 25.83
C PHE A 3 20.48 12.82 25.55
N LYS A 4 21.58 13.07 26.26
CA LYS A 4 22.74 12.16 26.32
C LYS A 4 22.49 11.17 27.47
N SER A 5 22.40 9.87 27.17
CA SER A 5 22.36 8.84 28.21
C SER A 5 23.80 8.51 28.63
N PHE A 6 24.14 8.77 29.89
CA PHE A 6 25.39 8.36 30.52
C PHE A 6 25.16 6.96 31.13
N PHE A 7 25.82 5.92 30.63
CA PHE A 7 25.83 4.62 31.30
C PHE A 7 26.89 4.65 32.40
N LEU A 8 26.45 4.83 33.64
CA LEU A 8 27.25 4.65 34.85
C LEU A 8 26.84 3.30 35.45
N ILE A 9 27.80 2.37 35.57
CA ILE A 9 27.61 1.12 36.32
C ILE A 9 27.30 1.51 37.78
N SER A 10 26.04 1.35 38.18
CA SER A 10 25.56 1.77 39.50
C SER A 10 25.90 0.72 40.55
N VAL A 11 26.70 1.13 41.53
CA VAL A 11 27.14 0.33 42.68
C VAL A 11 25.96 0.02 43.60
N ALA A 12 25.53 -1.24 43.62
CA ALA A 12 24.70 -1.79 44.70
C ALA A 12 25.60 -2.50 45.72
N MET A 13 25.93 -1.79 46.81
CA MET A 13 26.64 -2.35 47.96
C MET A 13 25.76 -3.41 48.65
N LEU A 14 26.12 -4.70 48.54
CA LEU A 14 25.65 -5.73 49.46
C LEU A 14 26.86 -6.48 50.04
N ALA A 15 27.06 -6.29 51.34
CA ALA A 15 28.14 -6.89 52.10
C ALA A 15 27.94 -8.40 52.29
N GLY A 16 28.99 -9.17 52.00
CA GLY A 16 29.29 -10.44 52.68
C GLY A 16 29.51 -11.65 51.77
N LEU A 17 30.78 -12.00 51.52
CA LEU A 17 31.48 -13.19 52.07
C LEU A 17 32.71 -13.50 51.18
N LEU A 18 33.91 -13.31 51.73
CA LEU A 18 35.18 -13.66 51.09
C LEU A 18 35.31 -15.18 50.94
N ILE A 19 35.30 -15.69 49.71
CA ILE A 19 35.79 -17.03 49.35
C ILE A 19 36.61 -16.92 48.05
N GLY A 20 37.92 -17.12 48.17
CA GLY A 20 38.86 -17.60 47.14
C GLY A 20 38.81 -17.02 45.72
N CYS A 21 39.72 -16.08 45.42
CA CYS A 21 40.06 -15.62 44.07
C CYS A 21 40.47 -16.78 43.14
N GLY A 22 39.54 -17.29 42.35
CA GLY A 22 39.76 -17.47 40.92
C GLY A 22 39.09 -16.26 40.25
N GLN A 23 39.83 -15.51 39.43
CA GLN A 23 39.23 -14.40 38.70
C GLN A 23 38.40 -15.03 37.59
N ASP A 24 37.07 -14.98 37.70
CA ASP A 24 36.17 -15.49 36.68
C ASP A 24 36.21 -14.52 35.49
N THR A 25 37.20 -14.69 34.61
CA THR A 25 37.25 -14.00 33.32
C THR A 25 36.22 -14.63 32.39
N THR A 26 35.29 -13.82 31.90
CA THR A 26 34.31 -14.25 30.90
C THR A 26 34.62 -13.59 29.57
N VAL A 27 34.57 -14.37 28.48
CA VAL A 27 34.80 -13.89 27.12
C VAL A 27 33.48 -13.81 26.39
N TYR A 28 33.18 -12.63 25.85
CA TYR A 28 31.99 -12.36 25.07
C TYR A 28 32.39 -12.17 23.62
N ARG A 29 31.80 -12.97 22.74
CA ARG A 29 32.07 -12.91 21.30
C ARG A 29 30.87 -12.30 20.62
N GLU A 30 31.07 -11.11 20.07
CA GLU A 30 30.01 -10.29 19.51
C GLU A 30 30.46 -9.65 18.21
N SER A 31 29.50 -9.14 17.43
CA SER A 31 29.78 -8.51 16.15
C SER A 31 29.12 -7.15 16.03
N GLY A 32 29.68 -6.32 15.16
CA GLY A 32 29.15 -5.02 14.79
C GLY A 32 29.49 -4.69 13.35
N MET A 33 28.69 -3.84 12.72
CA MET A 33 28.76 -3.63 11.26
C MET A 33 29.76 -2.53 10.88
N GLY A 34 30.82 -2.91 10.18
CA GLY A 34 31.85 -2.04 9.61
C GLY A 34 31.50 -1.49 8.22
N TYR A 35 32.51 -0.98 7.50
CA TYR A 35 32.36 -0.41 6.17
C TYR A 35 32.15 -1.47 5.07
N ASN A 36 32.90 -2.58 5.11
CA ASN A 36 32.90 -3.66 4.13
C ASN A 36 32.21 -4.94 4.62
N GLY A 37 31.80 -5.01 5.89
CA GLY A 37 31.11 -6.19 6.43
C GLY A 37 31.02 -6.21 7.95
N ALA A 38 30.61 -7.35 8.50
CA ALA A 38 30.63 -7.56 9.94
C ALA A 38 32.08 -7.57 10.45
N ILE A 39 32.28 -6.98 11.63
CA ILE A 39 33.51 -7.02 12.42
C ILE A 39 33.15 -7.84 13.66
N GLU A 40 33.74 -9.03 13.77
CA GLU A 40 33.56 -9.92 14.91
C GLU A 40 34.71 -9.71 15.89
N ILE A 41 34.39 -9.58 17.18
CA ILE A 41 35.37 -9.37 18.24
C ILE A 41 35.13 -10.32 19.42
N GLU A 42 36.18 -10.52 20.21
CA GLU A 42 36.13 -11.11 21.54
C GLU A 42 36.49 -10.05 22.58
N VAL A 43 35.63 -9.84 23.57
CA VAL A 43 35.84 -8.94 24.70
C VAL A 43 35.97 -9.79 25.97
N GLU A 44 37.08 -9.62 26.68
CA GLU A 44 37.34 -10.30 27.95
C GLU A 44 37.01 -9.35 29.10
N ILE A 45 36.19 -9.82 30.03
CA ILE A 45 35.77 -9.06 31.21
C ILE A 45 36.11 -9.85 32.47
N ALA A 46 36.81 -9.20 33.39
CA ALA A 46 37.13 -9.74 34.72
C ALA A 46 36.94 -8.63 35.76
N ASP A 47 36.38 -8.96 36.92
CA ASP A 47 36.10 -8.00 38.00
C ASP A 47 35.37 -6.74 37.51
N GLU A 48 34.36 -6.92 36.65
CA GLU A 48 33.55 -5.85 36.03
C GLU A 48 34.33 -4.85 35.16
N GLN A 49 35.55 -5.21 34.72
CA GLN A 49 36.39 -4.40 33.85
C GLN A 49 36.72 -5.13 32.55
N ILE A 50 36.76 -4.38 31.45
CA ILE A 50 37.25 -4.84 30.15
C ILE A 50 38.77 -5.01 30.25
N THR A 51 39.25 -6.25 30.19
CA THR A 51 40.68 -6.57 30.30
C THR A 51 41.35 -6.80 28.96
N ALA A 52 40.60 -7.21 27.93
CA ALA A 52 41.11 -7.36 26.58
C ALA A 52 40.01 -7.24 25.53
N ILE A 53 40.38 -6.80 24.32
CA ILE A 53 39.54 -6.84 23.13
C ILE A 53 40.38 -7.38 21.98
N ARG A 54 39.85 -8.36 21.24
CA ARG A 54 40.50 -8.97 20.08
C ARG A 54 39.55 -8.95 18.89
N VAL A 55 40.01 -8.48 17.73
CA VAL A 55 39.25 -8.62 16.48
C VAL A 55 39.47 -10.04 15.95
N VAL A 56 38.40 -10.78 15.73
CA VAL A 56 38.39 -12.19 15.33
C VAL A 56 38.25 -12.35 13.83
N ASP A 57 37.35 -11.58 13.20
CA ASP A 57 37.12 -11.61 11.75
C ASP A 57 36.59 -10.25 11.25
N HIS A 58 36.98 -9.85 10.03
CA HIS A 58 36.44 -8.67 9.36
C HIS A 58 36.74 -8.65 7.85
N SER A 59 35.92 -7.92 7.09
CA SER A 59 36.12 -7.67 5.65
C SER A 59 36.64 -6.26 5.33
N GLU A 60 37.00 -5.47 6.34
CA GLU A 60 37.47 -4.08 6.19
C GLU A 60 38.80 -3.97 5.42
N THR A 61 39.03 -2.82 4.79
CA THR A 61 40.30 -2.53 4.10
C THR A 61 41.43 -2.48 5.14
N GLN A 62 42.31 -3.49 5.10
CA GLN A 62 43.31 -3.74 6.14
C GLN A 62 44.18 -2.53 6.51
N ASP A 63 44.71 -1.82 5.50
CA ASP A 63 45.56 -0.63 5.69
C ASP A 63 44.85 0.55 6.41
N VAL A 64 43.52 0.53 6.46
CA VAL A 64 42.68 1.55 7.12
C VAL A 64 42.13 1.02 8.45
N ALA A 65 41.77 -0.25 8.49
CA ALA A 65 41.12 -0.90 9.63
C ALA A 65 42.08 -1.19 10.77
N ASP A 66 43.25 -1.77 10.47
CA ASP A 66 44.20 -2.21 11.50
C ASP A 66 44.66 -1.03 12.39
N PRO A 67 45.09 0.13 11.84
CA PRO A 67 45.46 1.28 12.67
C PRO A 67 44.28 1.89 13.44
N ALA A 68 43.05 1.71 12.94
CA ALA A 68 41.85 2.20 13.59
C ALA A 68 41.46 1.29 14.77
N PHE A 69 41.50 -0.03 14.58
CA PHE A 69 41.26 -0.99 15.65
C PHE A 69 42.27 -0.84 16.78
N GLU A 70 43.56 -0.71 16.48
CA GLU A 70 44.58 -0.48 17.52
C GLU A 70 44.27 0.74 18.40
N GLN A 71 43.91 1.87 17.77
CA GLN A 71 43.55 3.10 18.49
C GLN A 71 42.28 2.94 19.32
N LEU A 72 41.24 2.31 18.78
CA LEU A 72 39.96 2.12 19.45
C LEU A 72 40.04 1.10 20.58
N ILE A 73 40.77 0.00 20.40
CA ILE A 73 41.03 -0.98 21.46
C ILE A 73 41.72 -0.29 22.65
N ALA A 74 42.78 0.48 22.38
CA ALA A 74 43.48 1.21 23.44
C ALA A 74 42.57 2.21 24.16
N ALA A 75 41.79 2.98 23.41
CA ALA A 75 40.87 3.97 23.97
C ALA A 75 39.75 3.33 24.79
N VAL A 76 39.17 2.22 24.35
CA VAL A 76 38.13 1.50 25.10
C VAL A 76 38.72 0.86 26.35
N LEU A 77 39.89 0.24 26.29
CA LEU A 77 40.55 -0.33 27.47
C LEU A 77 40.94 0.74 28.49
N GLU A 78 41.30 1.95 28.05
CA GLU A 78 41.61 3.06 28.94
C GLU A 78 40.35 3.66 29.59
N ASN A 79 39.30 3.89 28.81
CA ASN A 79 38.11 4.62 29.26
C ASN A 79 37.01 3.71 29.82
N GLN A 80 37.08 2.41 29.55
CA GLN A 80 36.11 1.40 29.99
C GLN A 80 34.67 1.68 29.51
N HIS A 81 34.52 2.39 28.38
CA HIS A 81 33.25 2.68 27.73
C HIS A 81 33.40 2.85 26.21
N THR A 82 32.29 2.84 25.48
CA THR A 82 32.25 2.93 24.00
C THR A 82 31.99 4.33 23.45
N ASP A 83 31.76 5.35 24.29
CA ASP A 83 31.69 6.77 23.89
C ASP A 83 33.08 7.33 23.55
N ILE A 84 33.69 6.77 22.51
CA ILE A 84 35.03 7.08 22.02
C ILE A 84 34.91 7.72 20.64
N ASP A 85 35.74 8.74 20.39
CA ASP A 85 35.80 9.38 19.09
C ASP A 85 36.23 8.39 18.00
N VAL A 86 35.53 8.43 16.87
CA VAL A 86 35.85 7.62 15.69
C VAL A 86 37.18 8.05 15.08
N VAL A 87 37.92 7.10 14.50
CA VAL A 87 39.19 7.37 13.83
C VAL A 87 38.93 8.02 12.47
N SER A 88 39.61 9.15 12.22
CA SER A 88 39.48 9.90 10.97
C SER A 88 39.94 9.04 9.79
N GLY A 89 39.10 8.95 8.75
CA GLY A 89 39.35 8.07 7.59
C GLY A 89 38.86 6.63 7.76
N ALA A 90 38.45 6.22 8.96
CA ALA A 90 37.94 4.87 9.27
C ALA A 90 36.60 4.94 10.02
N THR A 91 35.75 5.93 9.72
CA THR A 91 34.56 6.26 10.52
C THR A 91 33.57 5.10 10.65
N TYR A 92 33.27 4.39 9.56
CA TYR A 92 32.30 3.29 9.57
C TYR A 92 32.87 2.04 10.25
N THR A 93 34.12 1.70 9.95
CA THR A 93 34.91 0.68 10.65
C THR A 93 34.96 0.93 12.16
N SER A 94 35.17 2.18 12.56
CA SER A 94 35.24 2.60 13.97
C SER A 94 33.91 2.40 14.68
N ARG A 95 32.80 2.75 14.03
CA ARG A 95 31.46 2.55 14.59
C ARG A 95 31.10 1.08 14.70
N GLY A 96 31.42 0.27 13.69
CA GLY A 96 31.19 -1.16 13.71
C GLY A 96 31.92 -1.86 14.85
N PHE A 97 33.20 -1.51 15.05
CA PHE A 97 33.99 -2.00 16.17
C PHE A 97 33.40 -1.58 17.53
N LEU A 98 33.10 -0.30 17.72
CA LEU A 98 32.53 0.20 18.99
C LEU A 98 31.15 -0.42 19.29
N GLN A 99 30.34 -0.68 18.27
CA GLN A 99 29.07 -1.39 18.41
C GLN A 99 29.28 -2.83 18.88
N ALA A 100 30.27 -3.54 18.32
CA ALA A 100 30.57 -4.91 18.73
C ALA A 100 31.02 -4.96 20.20
N VAL A 101 31.78 -3.96 20.65
CA VAL A 101 32.17 -3.81 22.07
C VAL A 101 30.95 -3.52 22.94
N GLU A 102 30.06 -2.62 22.51
CA GLU A 102 28.84 -2.28 23.24
C GLU A 102 27.93 -3.52 23.41
N ASN A 103 27.76 -4.30 22.35
CA ASN A 103 27.02 -5.55 22.38
C ASN A 103 27.61 -6.53 23.40
N ALA A 104 28.95 -6.64 23.48
CA ALA A 104 29.61 -7.51 24.45
C ALA A 104 29.38 -7.05 25.90
N LEU A 105 29.34 -5.74 26.14
CA LEU A 105 29.04 -5.17 27.46
C LEU A 105 27.58 -5.40 27.87
N LEU A 106 26.64 -5.29 26.93
CA LEU A 106 25.22 -5.59 27.14
C LEU A 106 25.00 -7.08 27.43
N THR A 107 25.72 -7.96 26.75
CA THR A 107 25.71 -9.40 27.04
C THR A 107 26.28 -9.68 28.44
N ALA A 108 27.34 -8.97 28.82
CA ALA A 108 27.99 -9.13 30.12
C ALA A 108 27.19 -8.59 31.31
N SER A 109 26.41 -7.52 31.14
CA SER A 109 25.54 -6.98 32.19
C SER A 109 24.29 -7.85 32.46
N GLY A 110 24.10 -8.93 31.69
CA GLY A 110 22.89 -9.74 31.71
C GLY A 110 21.69 -9.01 31.10
N GLU A 111 21.89 -7.80 30.58
CA GLU A 111 20.87 -7.04 29.89
C GLU A 111 20.54 -7.65 28.53
N ALA A 112 21.39 -8.47 27.92
CA ALA A 112 21.01 -9.20 26.69
C ALA A 112 19.73 -10.06 26.84
N ALA A 113 19.39 -10.57 28.03
CA ALA A 113 18.16 -11.33 28.25
C ALA A 113 16.94 -10.43 28.51
N THR A 114 17.14 -9.28 29.18
CA THR A 114 16.06 -8.32 29.47
C THR A 114 15.88 -7.27 28.39
N ASP A 115 16.87 -7.03 27.54
CA ASP A 115 16.92 -6.13 26.40
C ASP A 115 16.86 -6.87 25.07
N ALA A 116 17.01 -8.21 24.97
CA ALA A 116 16.43 -8.92 23.82
C ALA A 116 14.92 -9.09 24.01
N ALA A 117 14.45 -9.28 25.25
CA ALA A 117 13.03 -9.28 25.58
C ALA A 117 12.46 -7.86 25.61
N ARG A 118 13.18 -6.86 26.13
CA ARG A 118 12.80 -5.44 26.01
C ARG A 118 13.09 -4.89 24.64
N ALA A 119 14.09 -5.26 23.86
CA ALA A 119 14.19 -4.81 22.48
C ALA A 119 13.21 -5.57 21.61
N ALA A 120 12.87 -6.84 21.84
CA ALA A 120 11.70 -7.44 21.19
C ALA A 120 10.42 -6.68 21.59
N GLN A 121 10.28 -6.30 22.86
CA GLN A 121 9.11 -5.56 23.36
C GLN A 121 9.14 -4.06 23.05
N ASP A 122 10.29 -3.42 22.85
CA ASP A 122 10.55 -1.97 22.61
C ASP A 122 10.81 -1.75 21.11
N ILE A 123 11.17 -2.77 20.33
CA ILE A 123 10.93 -2.83 18.88
C ILE A 123 9.43 -3.03 18.64
N VAL A 124 8.74 -3.87 19.42
CA VAL A 124 7.27 -3.91 19.42
C VAL A 124 6.64 -2.62 19.96
N ASP A 125 7.23 -1.93 20.93
CA ASP A 125 6.61 -0.74 21.56
C ASP A 125 7.08 0.60 20.96
N ARG A 126 8.18 0.63 20.17
CA ARG A 126 8.76 1.86 19.57
C ARG A 126 8.85 1.85 18.04
N GLU A 127 8.82 0.68 17.40
CA GLU A 127 8.65 0.49 15.95
C GLU A 127 7.79 -0.76 15.63
N SER A 128 6.65 -0.97 16.33
CA SER A 128 5.62 -1.85 15.75
C SER A 128 5.01 -1.14 14.56
N TYR A 129 5.68 -1.29 13.42
CA TYR A 129 5.07 -1.03 12.13
C TYR A 129 3.85 -1.94 12.05
N ALA A 130 2.68 -1.31 11.93
CA ALA A 130 1.44 -2.04 11.83
C ALA A 130 1.49 -3.03 10.67
N ASP A 131 0.90 -4.21 10.87
CA ASP A 131 0.70 -5.14 9.78
C ASP A 131 -0.08 -4.48 8.65
N GLY A 132 0.41 -4.66 7.43
CA GLY A 132 -0.19 -4.06 6.25
C GLY A 132 0.81 -3.67 5.18
N ARG A 133 0.32 -2.93 4.20
CA ARG A 133 1.06 -2.60 2.99
C ARG A 133 1.86 -1.32 3.20
N TYR A 134 3.09 -1.30 2.70
CA TYR A 134 3.98 -0.15 2.69
C TYR A 134 4.40 0.16 1.24
N ARG A 135 4.64 1.43 0.92
CA ARG A 135 5.17 1.89 -0.35
C ARG A 135 5.95 3.16 -0.13
N GLY A 136 7.16 3.17 -0.66
CA GLY A 136 8.04 4.32 -0.59
C GLY A 136 8.78 4.49 -1.90
N ALA A 137 9.35 5.68 -2.04
CA ALA A 137 10.02 6.11 -3.24
C ALA A 137 11.41 6.67 -2.91
N PHE A 138 12.35 6.40 -3.80
CA PHE A 138 13.64 7.07 -3.84
C PHE A 138 13.78 7.78 -5.18
N GLY A 139 14.06 9.07 -5.12
CA GLY A 139 14.36 9.90 -6.28
C GLY A 139 15.69 10.60 -6.14
N ASP A 140 16.34 10.87 -7.27
CA ASP A 140 17.60 11.61 -7.35
C ASP A 140 17.57 12.53 -8.57
N ARG A 141 18.07 13.75 -8.41
CA ARG A 141 18.10 14.81 -9.45
C ARG A 141 16.75 15.08 -10.15
N GLY A 142 15.64 14.96 -9.41
CA GLY A 142 14.30 15.22 -9.93
C GLY A 142 13.65 14.03 -10.65
N GLU A 143 14.33 12.89 -10.75
CA GLU A 143 13.76 11.65 -11.28
C GLU A 143 13.48 10.67 -10.14
N THR A 144 12.29 10.08 -10.13
CA THR A 144 11.99 8.94 -9.26
C THR A 144 12.67 7.71 -9.85
N GLN A 145 13.58 7.08 -9.11
CA GLN A 145 14.35 5.95 -9.60
C GLN A 145 13.80 4.63 -9.08
N VAL A 146 13.41 4.57 -7.82
CA VAL A 146 12.84 3.37 -7.20
C VAL A 146 11.52 3.73 -6.55
N VAL A 147 10.48 2.94 -6.82
CA VAL A 147 9.28 2.87 -5.99
C VAL A 147 9.08 1.40 -5.66
N ILE A 148 9.14 1.06 -4.40
CA ILE A 148 8.99 -0.31 -3.90
C ILE A 148 7.76 -0.41 -3.02
N GLN A 149 7.10 -1.55 -3.07
CA GLN A 149 5.97 -1.91 -2.23
C GLN A 149 6.24 -3.26 -1.57
N PHE A 150 5.80 -3.43 -0.33
CA PHE A 150 5.85 -4.69 0.41
C PHE A 150 4.72 -4.74 1.44
N HIS A 151 4.47 -5.91 2.00
CA HIS A 151 3.60 -6.11 3.15
C HIS A 151 4.41 -6.53 4.37
N LEU A 152 3.97 -6.08 5.54
CA LEU A 152 4.46 -6.54 6.82
C LEU A 152 3.38 -7.38 7.49
N ARG A 153 3.73 -8.57 7.98
CA ARG A 153 2.86 -9.42 8.81
C ARG A 153 3.69 -9.97 9.97
N ASP A 154 3.32 -9.66 11.20
CA ASP A 154 4.08 -10.05 12.40
C ASP A 154 5.57 -9.65 12.31
N GLY A 155 5.87 -8.50 11.69
CA GLY A 155 7.24 -8.04 11.47
C GLY A 155 8.02 -8.76 10.36
N ILE A 156 7.37 -9.62 9.57
CA ILE A 156 7.94 -10.36 8.44
C ILE A 156 7.53 -9.71 7.11
N LEU A 157 8.50 -9.56 6.20
CA LEU A 157 8.32 -9.01 4.87
C LEU A 157 7.64 -10.02 3.94
N HIS A 158 6.65 -9.56 3.18
CA HIS A 158 5.94 -10.34 2.18
C HIS A 158 5.63 -9.50 0.93
N ASP A 159 5.31 -10.17 -0.17
CA ASP A 159 4.67 -9.56 -1.35
C ASP A 159 5.47 -8.35 -1.94
N LEU A 160 6.80 -8.44 -1.90
CA LEU A 160 7.68 -7.34 -2.32
C LEU A 160 7.63 -7.15 -3.85
N SER A 161 7.50 -5.91 -4.31
CA SER A 161 7.47 -5.59 -5.75
C SER A 161 7.93 -4.17 -6.07
N TYR A 162 8.60 -4.00 -7.22
CA TYR A 162 8.91 -2.69 -7.76
C TYR A 162 7.73 -2.10 -8.54
N ARG A 163 7.19 -0.98 -8.05
CA ARG A 163 6.18 -0.17 -8.75
C ARG A 163 6.79 0.80 -9.76
N HIS A 164 8.07 1.09 -9.61
CA HIS A 164 8.88 1.86 -10.53
C HIS A 164 10.34 1.45 -10.32
N LEU A 165 11.05 1.11 -11.39
CA LEU A 165 12.47 0.81 -11.32
C LEU A 165 13.13 1.36 -12.58
N TYR A 166 13.63 2.59 -12.46
CA TYR A 166 14.06 3.40 -13.58
C TYR A 166 15.43 4.02 -13.32
N HIS A 167 16.29 3.97 -14.34
CA HIS A 167 17.53 4.70 -14.30
C HIS A 167 18.07 5.04 -15.69
N SER A 168 18.52 6.29 -15.86
CA SER A 168 19.21 6.75 -17.06
C SER A 168 18.44 6.46 -18.36
N GLY A 169 17.12 6.67 -18.37
CA GLY A 169 16.29 6.40 -19.56
C GLY A 169 15.62 5.04 -19.59
N ASN A 170 16.01 4.11 -18.71
CA ASN A 170 15.62 2.71 -18.81
C ASN A 170 14.65 2.31 -17.69
N ASP A 171 13.46 1.82 -18.03
CA ASP A 171 12.54 1.13 -17.09
C ASP A 171 12.88 -0.36 -17.09
N TYR A 172 13.63 -0.81 -16.08
CA TYR A 172 14.14 -2.18 -15.99
C TYR A 172 13.02 -3.23 -15.92
N ARG A 173 11.81 -2.84 -15.53
CA ARG A 173 10.65 -3.76 -15.40
C ARG A 173 10.10 -4.21 -16.75
N GLN A 174 10.38 -3.46 -17.82
CA GLN A 174 9.89 -3.74 -19.17
C GLN A 174 10.90 -4.52 -20.02
N MET A 175 12.04 -4.90 -19.44
CA MET A 175 13.10 -5.60 -20.17
C MET A 175 12.82 -7.09 -20.27
N ASP A 176 12.95 -7.60 -21.49
CA ASP A 176 13.00 -9.04 -21.78
C ASP A 176 14.45 -9.55 -21.76
N ASN A 177 14.60 -10.87 -21.90
CA ASN A 177 15.89 -11.56 -21.88
C ASN A 177 16.81 -11.23 -23.07
N GLU A 178 16.33 -10.49 -24.08
CA GLU A 178 17.12 -10.07 -25.23
C GLU A 178 17.76 -8.68 -25.00
N HIS A 179 17.34 -7.94 -23.98
CA HIS A 179 17.83 -6.61 -23.67
C HIS A 179 19.19 -6.63 -22.93
N GLU A 180 20.14 -5.76 -23.31
CA GLU A 180 21.50 -5.70 -22.74
C GLU A 180 21.51 -5.50 -21.21
N LEU A 181 20.55 -4.75 -20.68
CA LEU A 181 20.40 -4.46 -19.25
C LEU A 181 19.50 -5.48 -18.51
N TYR A 182 19.05 -6.56 -19.14
CA TYR A 182 18.25 -7.60 -18.50
C TYR A 182 18.93 -8.25 -17.28
N PRO A 183 20.26 -8.51 -17.27
CA PRO A 183 20.95 -8.99 -16.07
C PRO A 183 20.72 -8.10 -14.83
N VAL A 184 20.65 -6.78 -15.03
CA VAL A 184 20.37 -5.83 -13.95
C VAL A 184 18.96 -6.01 -13.39
N LYS A 185 17.97 -6.31 -14.25
CA LYS A 185 16.60 -6.65 -13.82
C LYS A 185 16.61 -7.93 -12.98
N VAL A 186 17.25 -9.00 -13.46
CA VAL A 186 17.35 -10.29 -12.75
C VAL A 186 17.94 -10.11 -11.35
N GLN A 187 19.00 -9.32 -11.26
CA GLN A 187 19.64 -8.96 -9.99
C GLN A 187 18.71 -8.20 -9.03
N HIS A 188 17.85 -7.30 -9.52
CA HIS A 188 16.85 -6.66 -8.67
C HIS A 188 15.75 -7.64 -8.24
N ASP A 189 15.35 -8.58 -9.09
CA ASP A 189 14.37 -9.61 -8.75
C ASP A 189 14.91 -10.55 -7.65
N GLN A 190 16.20 -10.90 -7.69
CA GLN A 190 16.88 -11.67 -6.63
C GLN A 190 16.81 -10.97 -5.25
N ILE A 191 16.82 -9.63 -5.20
CA ILE A 191 16.64 -8.90 -3.94
C ILE A 191 15.23 -9.07 -3.38
N LEU A 192 14.21 -9.07 -4.24
CA LEU A 192 12.83 -9.28 -3.80
C LEU A 192 12.67 -10.70 -3.24
N GLU A 193 13.20 -11.70 -3.95
CA GLU A 193 13.19 -13.10 -3.54
C GLU A 193 13.96 -13.31 -2.22
N TYR A 194 15.11 -12.64 -2.06
CA TYR A 194 15.90 -12.72 -0.83
C TYR A 194 15.14 -12.20 0.39
N LEU A 195 14.47 -11.05 0.25
CA LEU A 195 13.80 -10.38 1.37
C LEU A 195 12.43 -10.98 1.70
N ASP A 196 11.80 -11.70 0.78
CA ASP A 196 10.49 -12.32 1.01
C ASP A 196 10.57 -13.38 2.11
N GLY A 197 9.70 -13.27 3.11
CA GLY A 197 9.68 -14.12 4.29
C GLY A 197 10.73 -13.81 5.35
N LYS A 198 11.54 -12.74 5.19
CA LYS A 198 12.53 -12.31 6.21
C LYS A 198 11.98 -11.26 7.18
N PRO A 199 12.52 -11.16 8.40
CA PRO A 199 12.19 -10.08 9.32
C PRO A 199 12.48 -8.70 8.73
N LEU A 200 11.71 -7.68 9.13
CA LEU A 200 11.90 -6.30 8.68
C LEU A 200 13.34 -5.79 8.86
N ALA A 201 14.01 -6.23 9.92
CA ALA A 201 15.41 -5.88 10.18
C ALA A 201 16.36 -6.26 9.01
N SER A 202 16.02 -7.28 8.21
CA SER A 202 16.83 -7.69 7.05
C SER A 202 16.92 -6.64 5.95
N ILE A 203 16.10 -5.57 5.96
CA ILE A 203 16.29 -4.47 5.01
C ILE A 203 17.63 -3.76 5.21
N ASP A 204 18.20 -3.77 6.43
CA ASP A 204 19.49 -3.11 6.70
C ASP A 204 20.65 -3.75 5.91
N GLU A 205 20.48 -5.02 5.51
CA GLU A 205 21.44 -5.77 4.68
C GLU A 205 21.54 -5.18 3.26
N LEU A 206 20.49 -4.51 2.76
CA LEU A 206 20.49 -3.82 1.46
C LEU A 206 21.53 -2.70 1.35
N ARG A 207 22.09 -2.23 2.47
CA ARG A 207 23.17 -1.26 2.43
C ARG A 207 24.46 -1.84 1.82
N ASN A 208 24.59 -3.17 1.82
CA ASN A 208 25.73 -3.93 1.32
C ASN A 208 25.27 -5.11 0.41
N THR A 209 24.89 -4.81 -0.84
CA THR A 209 24.28 -5.79 -1.77
C THR A 209 25.22 -6.85 -2.35
N GLY A 210 26.52 -6.80 -2.05
CA GLY A 210 27.51 -7.72 -2.62
C GLY A 210 27.31 -9.20 -2.26
N SER A 211 26.58 -9.50 -1.19
CA SER A 211 26.28 -10.87 -0.73
C SER A 211 24.82 -11.30 -0.96
N LEU A 212 23.98 -10.41 -1.51
CA LEU A 212 22.52 -10.64 -1.63
C LEU A 212 22.11 -11.15 -3.01
N VAL A 213 22.99 -11.03 -3.99
CA VAL A 213 22.72 -11.28 -5.39
C VAL A 213 23.88 -11.99 -6.04
N GLU A 214 23.60 -12.80 -7.05
CA GLU A 214 24.66 -13.41 -7.83
C GLU A 214 25.28 -12.36 -8.76
N ASP A 215 26.60 -12.35 -8.88
CA ASP A 215 27.27 -11.56 -9.90
C ASP A 215 26.94 -12.13 -11.29
N ILE A 216 26.43 -11.29 -12.19
CA ILE A 216 26.06 -11.68 -13.56
C ILE A 216 26.94 -10.89 -14.53
N ASP A 217 27.40 -11.51 -15.62
CA ASP A 217 28.36 -10.97 -16.59
C ASP A 217 28.29 -9.44 -16.78
N GLY A 218 29.30 -8.74 -16.27
CA GLY A 218 29.44 -7.27 -16.37
C GLY A 218 28.77 -6.45 -15.25
N TYR A 219 28.04 -7.09 -14.33
CA TYR A 219 27.27 -6.45 -13.26
C TYR A 219 27.51 -7.13 -11.91
N THR A 220 28.18 -6.43 -11.00
CA THR A 220 28.37 -6.89 -9.63
C THR A 220 27.21 -6.46 -8.74
N GLY A 221 27.06 -7.04 -7.54
CA GLY A 221 26.06 -6.59 -6.56
C GLY A 221 26.09 -5.08 -6.24
N ALA A 222 27.21 -4.39 -6.47
CA ALA A 222 27.32 -2.92 -6.37
C ALA A 222 26.47 -2.16 -7.42
N THR A 223 26.17 -2.78 -8.55
CA THR A 223 25.37 -2.21 -9.65
C THR A 223 23.92 -1.96 -9.24
N ILE A 224 23.41 -2.77 -8.31
CA ILE A 224 22.00 -2.78 -7.90
C ILE A 224 21.63 -1.56 -7.04
N ARG A 225 22.63 -0.89 -6.48
CA ARG A 225 22.46 0.32 -5.65
C ARG A 225 21.46 0.05 -4.51
N GLY A 226 21.70 -1.00 -3.75
CA GLY A 226 20.83 -1.42 -2.65
C GLY A 226 20.48 -0.30 -1.66
N ASN A 227 21.38 0.66 -1.46
CA ASN A 227 21.11 1.88 -0.69
C ASN A 227 19.87 2.67 -1.17
N LYS A 228 19.55 2.65 -2.46
CA LYS A 228 18.34 3.29 -3.03
C LYS A 228 17.08 2.50 -2.70
N ILE A 229 17.17 1.17 -2.73
CA ILE A 229 16.08 0.25 -2.35
C ILE A 229 15.84 0.38 -0.85
N TYR A 230 16.90 0.30 -0.04
CA TYR A 230 16.90 0.56 1.40
C TYR A 230 16.22 1.90 1.72
N SER A 231 16.63 2.97 1.04
CA SER A 231 16.06 4.31 1.24
C SER A 231 14.58 4.37 0.85
N ALA A 232 14.18 3.69 -0.23
CA ALA A 232 12.77 3.61 -0.63
C ALA A 232 11.94 2.79 0.38
N MET A 233 12.47 1.71 0.96
CA MET A 233 11.79 0.93 2.00
C MET A 233 11.69 1.72 3.31
N ARG A 234 12.74 2.44 3.72
CA ARG A 234 12.68 3.35 4.88
C ARG A 234 11.73 4.52 4.64
N ASP A 235 11.70 5.09 3.44
CA ASP A 235 10.69 6.10 3.07
C ASP A 235 9.27 5.53 3.19
N ALA A 236 9.06 4.26 2.81
CA ALA A 236 7.79 3.57 2.99
C ALA A 236 7.39 3.48 4.47
N LEU A 237 8.30 3.00 5.31
CA LEU A 237 8.10 2.87 6.75
C LEU A 237 7.84 4.22 7.43
N ASN A 238 8.61 5.25 7.05
CA ASN A 238 8.46 6.62 7.57
C ASN A 238 7.12 7.25 7.18
N ARG A 239 6.56 6.87 6.03
CA ARG A 239 5.22 7.29 5.59
C ARG A 239 4.10 6.54 6.32
N GLY A 240 4.43 5.46 7.03
CA GLY A 240 3.47 4.55 7.64
C GLY A 240 2.79 3.65 6.60
N LEU A 241 1.70 2.99 7.01
CA LEU A 241 0.91 2.14 6.11
C LEU A 241 0.59 2.89 4.82
N TYR A 242 1.05 2.34 3.71
CA TYR A 242 0.74 2.84 2.39
C TYR A 242 -0.74 2.67 2.14
N THR A 243 -1.40 3.80 2.36
CA THR A 243 -2.68 4.12 1.84
C THR A 243 -2.41 4.74 0.47
N PRO A 244 -2.52 4.02 -0.67
CA PRO A 244 -2.85 4.71 -1.91
C PRO A 244 -3.97 5.68 -1.58
N ALA A 245 -4.10 6.82 -2.25
CA ALA A 245 -5.34 7.59 -2.12
C ALA A 245 -6.52 6.61 -2.28
N GLY A 246 -7.14 6.19 -1.16
CA GLY A 246 -8.03 5.02 -1.05
C GLY A 246 -7.49 3.59 -0.71
N ALA A 247 -6.59 3.33 0.27
CA ALA A 247 -6.60 2.02 0.98
C ALA A 247 -7.22 2.10 2.36
N VAL A 248 -8.50 1.76 2.32
CA VAL A 248 -9.33 1.18 3.36
C VAL A 248 -8.55 0.16 4.20
N ASP A 249 -8.76 0.26 5.51
CA ASP A 249 -8.63 -0.82 6.48
C ASP A 249 -8.98 -2.19 5.86
N ARG A 250 -8.08 -3.17 5.94
CA ARG A 250 -8.35 -4.53 5.44
C ARG A 250 -9.29 -5.31 6.36
N THR A 251 -9.82 -4.71 7.43
CA THR A 251 -11.09 -5.17 7.97
C THR A 251 -12.21 -4.79 6.99
N ILE A 252 -12.50 -5.72 6.08
CA ILE A 252 -13.82 -5.73 5.49
C ILE A 252 -14.79 -6.15 6.60
N GLY A 253 -15.68 -5.23 6.99
CA GLY A 253 -16.71 -5.51 7.99
C GLY A 253 -17.54 -6.74 7.61
N ASN A 254 -18.18 -7.37 8.59
CA ASN A 254 -19.08 -8.48 8.29
C ASN A 254 -20.26 -7.98 7.45
N PHE A 255 -20.39 -8.53 6.25
CA PHE A 255 -21.54 -8.29 5.40
C PHE A 255 -22.65 -9.29 5.71
N ALA A 256 -23.90 -8.86 5.50
CA ALA A 256 -25.04 -9.72 5.70
C ALA A 256 -25.07 -10.83 4.64
N ASP A 257 -25.58 -11.99 5.02
CA ASP A 257 -25.80 -13.07 4.06
C ASP A 257 -26.87 -12.66 3.04
N GLY A 258 -26.62 -12.95 1.77
CA GLY A 258 -27.56 -12.67 0.70
C GLY A 258 -26.91 -12.33 -0.62
N ARG A 259 -27.75 -11.97 -1.60
CA ARG A 259 -27.32 -11.65 -2.96
C ARG A 259 -26.81 -10.22 -3.04
N TYR A 260 -25.81 -9.96 -3.86
CA TYR A 260 -25.22 -8.64 -4.09
C TYR A 260 -25.14 -8.35 -5.59
N ARG A 261 -25.28 -7.07 -5.97
CA ARG A 261 -25.13 -6.61 -7.36
C ARG A 261 -24.38 -5.30 -7.40
N GLY A 262 -23.40 -5.22 -8.28
CA GLY A 262 -22.65 -3.99 -8.47
C GLY A 262 -22.22 -3.78 -9.91
N THR A 263 -21.81 -2.55 -10.18
CA THR A 263 -21.49 -2.08 -11.52
C THR A 263 -20.27 -1.19 -11.50
N PHE A 264 -19.47 -1.26 -12.56
CA PHE A 264 -18.44 -0.29 -12.87
C PHE A 264 -18.68 0.24 -14.28
N GLY A 265 -18.67 1.57 -14.42
CA GLY A 265 -18.78 2.24 -15.70
C GLY A 265 -17.66 3.26 -15.89
N ASP A 266 -17.26 3.48 -17.13
CA ASP A 266 -16.22 4.43 -17.50
C ASP A 266 -16.53 5.02 -18.88
N ARG A 267 -16.34 6.33 -19.03
CA ARG A 267 -16.67 7.13 -20.23
C ARG A 267 -18.11 6.98 -20.76
N GLY A 268 -19.07 6.73 -19.88
CA GLY A 268 -20.49 6.57 -20.23
C GLY A 268 -20.91 5.12 -20.51
N ASP A 269 -19.96 4.19 -20.63
CA ASP A 269 -20.25 2.78 -20.83
C ASP A 269 -20.26 2.03 -19.49
N GLN A 270 -21.29 1.21 -19.25
CA GLN A 270 -21.23 0.23 -18.17
C GLN A 270 -20.29 -0.91 -18.60
N GLN A 271 -19.08 -0.93 -18.07
CA GLN A 271 -18.08 -1.90 -18.51
C GLN A 271 -18.17 -3.23 -17.74
N VAL A 272 -18.53 -3.19 -16.46
CA VAL A 272 -18.71 -4.40 -15.65
C VAL A 272 -20.05 -4.32 -14.92
N SER A 273 -20.84 -5.39 -14.99
CA SER A 273 -21.95 -5.64 -14.08
C SER A 273 -21.77 -7.03 -13.49
N ILE A 274 -21.76 -7.13 -12.17
CA ILE A 274 -21.49 -8.37 -11.44
C ILE A 274 -22.64 -8.69 -10.48
N GLN A 275 -22.83 -9.97 -10.21
CA GLN A 275 -23.69 -10.46 -9.15
C GLN A 275 -22.97 -11.59 -8.42
N PHE A 276 -23.08 -11.64 -7.11
CA PHE A 276 -22.61 -12.73 -6.26
C PHE A 276 -23.55 -12.89 -5.08
N GLU A 277 -23.33 -13.90 -4.26
CA GLU A 277 -23.97 -14.13 -2.97
C GLU A 277 -22.90 -14.20 -1.88
N LEU A 278 -23.24 -13.79 -0.68
CA LEU A 278 -22.42 -13.98 0.51
C LEU A 278 -23.13 -14.93 1.48
N GLU A 279 -22.38 -15.90 1.99
CA GLU A 279 -22.76 -16.72 3.14
C GLU A 279 -21.58 -16.74 4.12
N ASN A 280 -21.79 -16.31 5.36
CA ASN A 280 -20.73 -16.14 6.36
C ASN A 280 -19.52 -15.36 5.81
N ASN A 281 -19.78 -14.24 5.12
CA ASN A 281 -18.76 -13.39 4.51
C ASN A 281 -17.86 -14.12 3.49
N THR A 282 -18.39 -15.16 2.84
CA THR A 282 -17.73 -15.95 1.80
C THR A 282 -18.51 -15.83 0.49
N PHE A 283 -17.81 -15.59 -0.62
CA PHE A 283 -18.40 -15.48 -1.95
C PHE A 283 -18.99 -16.80 -2.43
N SER A 284 -20.15 -16.71 -3.07
CA SER A 284 -20.75 -17.79 -3.85
C SER A 284 -21.52 -17.25 -5.05
N ASN A 285 -21.80 -18.11 -6.04
CA ASN A 285 -22.63 -17.80 -7.21
C ASN A 285 -22.19 -16.54 -7.98
N LEU A 286 -20.89 -16.24 -8.01
CA LEU A 286 -20.35 -15.05 -8.66
C LEU A 286 -20.47 -15.16 -10.19
N ARG A 287 -21.05 -14.14 -10.82
CA ARG A 287 -21.21 -14.09 -12.28
C ARG A 287 -21.24 -12.66 -12.83
N TYR A 288 -20.75 -12.51 -14.05
CA TYR A 288 -20.88 -11.27 -14.81
C TYR A 288 -22.23 -11.22 -15.52
N ARG A 289 -22.98 -10.16 -15.26
CA ARG A 289 -24.24 -9.81 -15.94
C ARG A 289 -24.01 -8.89 -17.14
N HIS A 290 -22.84 -8.26 -17.21
CA HIS A 290 -22.38 -7.43 -18.32
C HIS A 290 -20.86 -7.34 -18.26
N LEU A 291 -20.18 -7.47 -19.40
CA LEU A 291 -18.73 -7.36 -19.47
C LEU A 291 -18.34 -6.78 -20.82
N TYR A 292 -18.19 -5.46 -20.87
CA TYR A 292 -18.08 -4.69 -22.09
C TYR A 292 -16.90 -3.74 -22.06
N TYR A 293 -16.14 -3.68 -23.15
CA TYR A 293 -15.10 -2.67 -23.29
C TYR A 293 -14.79 -2.42 -24.77
N GLY A 294 -14.65 -1.14 -25.13
CA GLY A 294 -14.21 -0.73 -26.46
C GLY A 294 -15.12 -1.19 -27.61
N GLY A 295 -16.43 -1.28 -27.38
CA GLY A 295 -17.39 -1.73 -28.40
C GLY A 295 -17.75 -3.22 -28.35
N VAL A 296 -17.07 -4.01 -27.52
CA VAL A 296 -17.22 -5.46 -27.51
C VAL A 296 -17.80 -5.94 -26.18
N ASP A 297 -18.91 -6.69 -26.22
CA ASP A 297 -19.40 -7.47 -25.07
C ASP A 297 -18.71 -8.83 -25.07
N TYR A 298 -17.77 -9.01 -24.15
CA TYR A 298 -16.96 -10.23 -24.02
C TYR A 298 -17.80 -11.47 -23.69
N ARG A 299 -19.06 -11.32 -23.29
CA ARG A 299 -19.96 -12.46 -23.04
C ARG A 299 -20.63 -12.99 -24.31
N GLN A 300 -20.51 -12.27 -25.42
CA GLN A 300 -21.18 -12.59 -26.69
C GLN A 300 -20.20 -12.97 -27.80
N ILE A 301 -18.90 -13.01 -27.51
CA ILE A 301 -17.87 -13.40 -28.47
C ILE A 301 -17.66 -14.92 -28.47
N ASP A 302 -17.42 -15.48 -29.65
CA ASP A 302 -17.14 -16.90 -29.84
C ASP A 302 -15.69 -17.26 -29.46
N SER A 303 -15.40 -18.56 -29.30
CA SER A 303 -14.09 -19.04 -28.84
C SER A 303 -12.93 -18.77 -29.80
N ASP A 304 -13.22 -18.45 -31.05
CA ASP A 304 -12.26 -18.08 -32.09
C ASP A 304 -12.01 -16.57 -32.19
N HIS A 305 -12.73 -15.74 -31.42
CA HIS A 305 -12.56 -14.30 -31.39
C HIS A 305 -11.23 -13.91 -30.70
N GLU A 306 -10.52 -12.90 -31.22
CA GLU A 306 -9.20 -12.48 -30.73
C GLU A 306 -9.18 -12.07 -29.24
N LEU A 307 -10.30 -11.55 -28.74
CA LEU A 307 -10.48 -11.15 -27.33
C LEU A 307 -11.09 -12.24 -26.43
N TYR A 308 -11.34 -13.46 -26.94
CA TYR A 308 -11.85 -14.56 -26.14
C TYR A 308 -10.94 -14.94 -24.94
N PRO A 309 -9.60 -14.85 -25.03
CA PRO A 309 -8.72 -14.99 -23.87
C PRO A 309 -9.06 -14.03 -22.72
N VAL A 310 -9.41 -12.77 -23.01
CA VAL A 310 -9.78 -11.78 -22.00
C VAL A 310 -11.07 -12.20 -21.27
N TYR A 311 -12.05 -12.72 -22.01
CA TYR A 311 -13.25 -13.30 -21.41
C TYR A 311 -12.92 -14.49 -20.49
N ARG A 312 -12.03 -15.39 -20.92
CA ARG A 312 -11.59 -16.55 -20.13
C ARG A 312 -10.91 -16.14 -18.83
N GLN A 313 -10.03 -15.14 -18.87
CA GLN A 313 -9.38 -14.65 -17.66
C GLN A 313 -10.36 -13.97 -16.69
N HIS A 314 -11.41 -13.30 -17.19
CA HIS A 314 -12.50 -12.83 -16.33
C HIS A 314 -13.25 -13.99 -15.65
N MET A 315 -13.45 -15.12 -16.35
CA MET A 315 -14.06 -16.32 -15.76
C MET A 315 -13.16 -16.95 -14.70
N GLN A 316 -11.84 -17.05 -14.94
CA GLN A 316 -10.89 -17.53 -13.93
C GLN A 316 -10.92 -16.66 -12.67
N LEU A 317 -11.08 -15.34 -12.81
CA LEU A 317 -11.21 -14.43 -11.67
C LEU A 317 -12.49 -14.68 -10.85
N ALA A 318 -13.59 -15.00 -11.53
CA ALA A 318 -14.85 -15.38 -10.88
C ALA A 318 -14.72 -16.73 -10.16
N GLU A 319 -14.10 -17.72 -10.81
CA GLU A 319 -13.84 -19.05 -10.24
C GLU A 319 -12.90 -18.97 -9.03
N TYR A 320 -11.88 -18.11 -9.08
CA TYR A 320 -10.95 -17.88 -7.97
C TYR A 320 -11.67 -17.36 -6.72
N LEU A 321 -12.55 -16.37 -6.88
CA LEU A 321 -13.28 -15.78 -5.77
C LEU A 321 -14.35 -16.70 -5.18
N GLU A 322 -14.83 -17.69 -5.94
CA GLU A 322 -15.85 -18.63 -5.46
C GLU A 322 -15.35 -19.42 -4.23
N GLY A 323 -16.10 -19.38 -3.13
CA GLY A 323 -15.71 -20.01 -1.86
C GLY A 323 -14.65 -19.26 -1.06
N GLN A 324 -14.19 -18.09 -1.51
CA GLN A 324 -13.22 -17.26 -0.78
C GLN A 324 -13.91 -16.26 0.15
N PRO A 325 -13.28 -15.86 1.27
CA PRO A 325 -13.78 -14.77 2.09
C PRO A 325 -13.81 -13.44 1.31
N VAL A 326 -14.67 -12.49 1.69
CA VAL A 326 -14.80 -11.21 0.97
C VAL A 326 -13.48 -10.43 0.88
N SER A 327 -12.57 -10.62 1.84
CA SER A 327 -11.22 -10.06 1.81
C SER A 327 -10.39 -10.45 0.59
N ALA A 328 -10.68 -11.59 -0.06
CA ALA A 328 -10.01 -12.04 -1.29
C ALA A 328 -10.26 -11.09 -2.47
N VAL A 329 -11.24 -10.19 -2.38
CA VAL A 329 -11.40 -9.11 -3.37
C VAL A 329 -10.15 -8.24 -3.49
N PHE A 330 -9.32 -8.16 -2.43
CA PHE A 330 -8.06 -7.41 -2.48
C PHE A 330 -6.98 -8.09 -3.32
N ASP A 331 -7.12 -9.36 -3.65
CA ASP A 331 -6.18 -10.08 -4.52
C ASP A 331 -6.33 -9.62 -5.98
N LEU A 332 -7.48 -9.01 -6.32
CA LEU A 332 -7.71 -8.36 -7.62
C LEU A 332 -6.84 -7.09 -7.84
N TYR A 333 -6.13 -6.61 -6.81
CA TYR A 333 -5.09 -5.60 -7.01
C TYR A 333 -3.87 -6.15 -7.74
N ASP A 334 -3.67 -7.47 -7.71
CA ASP A 334 -2.58 -8.16 -8.39
C ASP A 334 -3.09 -9.45 -9.07
N PRO A 335 -3.88 -9.31 -10.15
CA PRO A 335 -4.57 -10.44 -10.76
C PRO A 335 -3.61 -11.53 -11.30
N GLY A 336 -2.35 -11.20 -11.62
CA GLY A 336 -1.38 -12.19 -12.11
C GLY A 336 -1.07 -13.31 -11.11
N ASN A 337 -1.39 -13.15 -9.83
CA ASN A 337 -1.18 -14.18 -8.81
C ASN A 337 -2.36 -15.14 -8.65
N VAL A 338 -3.50 -14.86 -9.29
CA VAL A 338 -4.76 -15.59 -9.06
C VAL A 338 -5.42 -16.10 -10.34
N ILE A 339 -4.94 -15.70 -11.51
CA ILE A 339 -5.41 -16.17 -12.81
C ILE A 339 -4.22 -16.47 -13.74
N ASP A 340 -4.40 -17.39 -14.67
CA ASP A 340 -3.33 -17.76 -15.61
C ASP A 340 -3.15 -16.70 -16.70
N ASP A 341 -1.91 -16.51 -17.13
CA ASP A 341 -1.62 -15.82 -18.39
C ASP A 341 -2.07 -16.69 -19.57
N ILE A 342 -2.72 -16.08 -20.56
CA ILE A 342 -3.20 -16.75 -21.78
C ILE A 342 -2.54 -16.07 -22.98
N ASP A 343 -2.05 -16.83 -23.97
CA ASP A 343 -1.28 -16.35 -25.13
C ASP A 343 -1.63 -14.92 -25.58
N GLY A 344 -0.71 -13.97 -25.33
CA GLY A 344 -0.84 -12.56 -25.69
C GLY A 344 -1.53 -11.64 -24.65
N PHE A 345 -2.00 -12.20 -23.53
CA PHE A 345 -2.77 -11.51 -22.50
C PHE A 345 -2.29 -11.91 -21.10
N THR A 346 -1.77 -10.94 -20.34
CA THR A 346 -1.36 -11.16 -18.96
C THR A 346 -2.50 -10.86 -18.00
N GLY A 347 -2.39 -11.25 -16.73
CA GLY A 347 -3.36 -10.90 -15.70
C GLY A 347 -3.69 -9.39 -15.62
N ALA A 348 -2.78 -8.51 -16.04
CA ALA A 348 -3.00 -7.07 -16.15
C ALA A 348 -4.07 -6.70 -17.21
N THR A 349 -4.25 -7.51 -18.25
CA THR A 349 -5.17 -7.24 -19.34
C THR A 349 -6.65 -7.41 -18.95
N VAL A 350 -6.92 -8.15 -17.87
CA VAL A 350 -8.28 -8.30 -17.27
C VAL A 350 -8.79 -7.01 -16.63
N ARG A 351 -7.91 -6.08 -16.27
CA ARG A 351 -8.30 -4.85 -15.55
C ARG A 351 -9.12 -5.19 -14.31
N ALA A 352 -8.60 -6.10 -13.50
CA ALA A 352 -9.27 -6.61 -12.29
C ALA A 352 -9.68 -5.51 -11.30
N ASN A 353 -9.03 -4.34 -11.35
CA ASN A 353 -9.45 -3.14 -10.62
C ASN A 353 -10.90 -2.69 -10.92
N LYS A 354 -11.40 -2.93 -12.14
CA LYS A 354 -12.79 -2.62 -12.53
C LYS A 354 -13.77 -3.64 -11.92
N VAL A 355 -13.37 -4.90 -11.85
CA VAL A 355 -14.15 -5.96 -11.18
C VAL A 355 -14.19 -5.72 -9.67
N LEU A 356 -13.05 -5.43 -9.05
CA LEU A 356 -12.94 -4.97 -7.66
C LEU A 356 -13.89 -3.79 -7.41
N SER A 357 -13.86 -2.77 -8.26
CA SER A 357 -14.74 -1.60 -8.11
C SER A 357 -16.22 -1.97 -8.21
N ALA A 358 -16.59 -2.91 -9.10
CA ALA A 358 -17.95 -3.40 -9.20
C ALA A 358 -18.37 -4.23 -7.97
N ILE A 359 -17.47 -5.02 -7.39
CA ILE A 359 -17.72 -5.77 -6.15
C ILE A 359 -17.87 -4.82 -4.96
N MET A 360 -16.96 -3.85 -4.80
CA MET A 360 -17.04 -2.85 -3.74
C MET A 360 -18.30 -1.97 -3.88
N ASN A 361 -18.71 -1.65 -5.12
CA ASN A 361 -20.00 -1.01 -5.39
C ASN A 361 -21.17 -1.86 -4.88
N ALA A 362 -21.12 -3.18 -5.08
CA ALA A 362 -22.15 -4.09 -4.59
C ALA A 362 -22.21 -4.13 -3.05
N LEU A 363 -21.05 -4.31 -2.41
CA LEU A 363 -20.92 -4.41 -0.95
C LEU A 363 -21.37 -3.12 -0.25
N THR A 364 -21.09 -1.96 -0.86
CA THR A 364 -21.56 -0.65 -0.35
C THR A 364 -23.08 -0.49 -0.46
N ARG A 365 -23.73 -1.20 -1.37
CA ARG A 365 -25.19 -1.14 -1.62
C ARG A 365 -26.00 -2.14 -0.78
N ASP A 366 -25.32 -2.96 0.01
CA ASP A 366 -25.89 -4.02 0.85
C ASP A 366 -26.65 -5.11 0.05
N VAL A 367 -27.24 -6.09 0.74
CA VAL A 367 -27.93 -7.23 0.14
C VAL A 367 -28.97 -6.77 -0.90
N TYR A 368 -28.73 -7.14 -2.15
CA TYR A 368 -29.67 -7.07 -3.25
C TYR A 368 -30.91 -7.91 -2.97
N VAL A 369 -31.99 -7.22 -2.66
CA VAL A 369 -33.34 -7.78 -2.65
C VAL A 369 -33.92 -7.62 -4.07
N PRO A 370 -34.15 -8.72 -4.82
CA PRO A 370 -34.95 -8.63 -6.05
C PRO A 370 -36.29 -8.01 -5.70
N ALA A 371 -36.88 -7.21 -6.58
CA ALA A 371 -38.13 -6.51 -6.32
C ALA A 371 -39.23 -7.48 -5.83
N ASP A 372 -39.34 -7.64 -4.51
CA ASP A 372 -40.62 -7.74 -3.85
C ASP A 372 -41.14 -6.31 -3.84
N PRO A 373 -42.21 -6.00 -4.58
CA PRO A 373 -42.77 -4.65 -4.65
C PRO A 373 -43.23 -4.10 -3.30
N SER A 374 -43.14 -4.89 -2.22
CA SER A 374 -43.58 -4.48 -0.88
C SER A 374 -42.47 -4.02 0.08
N ARG A 375 -41.17 -4.17 -0.22
CA ARG A 375 -40.09 -3.71 0.69
C ARG A 375 -38.80 -3.35 -0.04
N ARG A 376 -38.75 -2.13 -0.56
CA ARG A 376 -37.50 -1.38 -0.72
C ARG A 376 -37.54 -0.29 0.33
N GLU A 377 -36.73 -0.41 1.36
CA GLU A 377 -36.52 0.70 2.28
C GLU A 377 -35.09 1.17 2.05
N VAL A 378 -34.96 2.35 1.42
CA VAL A 378 -33.83 3.20 1.74
C VAL A 378 -33.88 3.38 3.26
N ARG A 379 -32.76 3.18 3.99
CA ARG A 379 -32.68 3.46 5.44
C ARG A 379 -33.54 4.69 5.72
N SER A 380 -34.51 4.61 6.63
CA SER A 380 -35.45 5.71 6.87
C SER A 380 -34.69 7.02 7.03
N VAL A 381 -34.68 7.83 5.97
CA VAL A 381 -33.98 9.11 5.95
C VAL A 381 -34.89 10.07 6.69
N GLN A 382 -34.35 10.75 7.68
CA GLN A 382 -35.13 11.69 8.46
C GLN A 382 -35.69 12.78 7.54
N ASP A 383 -36.94 13.16 7.75
CA ASP A 383 -37.50 14.30 7.05
C ASP A 383 -36.66 15.55 7.36
N GLY A 384 -36.30 16.28 6.32
CA GLY A 384 -35.33 17.36 6.47
C GLY A 384 -34.74 17.83 5.16
N ARG A 385 -33.92 18.87 5.26
CA ARG A 385 -33.22 19.46 4.13
C ARG A 385 -31.83 18.87 4.03
N TYR A 386 -31.39 18.56 2.82
CA TYR A 386 -30.12 17.93 2.51
C TYR A 386 -29.36 18.78 1.50
N ARG A 387 -28.03 18.69 1.57
CA ARG A 387 -27.12 19.33 0.63
C ARG A 387 -25.95 18.41 0.36
N GLY A 388 -25.69 18.17 -0.92
CA GLY A 388 -24.52 17.41 -1.32
C GLY A 388 -23.82 18.00 -2.52
N ILE A 389 -22.62 17.51 -2.73
CA ILE A 389 -21.70 17.97 -3.75
C ILE A 389 -21.10 16.80 -4.52
N TYR A 390 -20.70 17.09 -5.75
CA TYR A 390 -19.82 16.23 -6.52
C TYR A 390 -18.64 17.06 -7.01
N GLU A 391 -17.45 16.61 -6.64
CA GLU A 391 -16.18 17.21 -7.03
C GLU A 391 -15.41 16.24 -7.92
N ASP A 392 -14.70 16.79 -8.91
CA ASP A 392 -13.87 16.02 -9.81
C ASP A 392 -12.68 16.88 -10.23
N SER A 393 -11.48 16.30 -10.12
CA SER A 393 -10.20 16.97 -10.39
C SER A 393 -10.00 18.26 -9.58
N GLY A 394 -10.47 18.27 -8.33
CA GLY A 394 -10.37 19.42 -7.43
C GLY A 394 -11.36 20.56 -7.74
N VAL A 395 -12.31 20.34 -8.65
CA VAL A 395 -13.33 21.32 -9.03
C VAL A 395 -14.71 20.79 -8.63
N GLN A 396 -15.46 21.57 -7.86
CA GLN A 396 -16.85 21.28 -7.57
C GLN A 396 -17.69 21.45 -8.83
N GLN A 397 -18.16 20.35 -9.38
CA GLN A 397 -18.98 20.36 -10.59
C GLN A 397 -20.46 20.50 -10.24
N ILE A 398 -20.94 19.78 -9.22
CA ILE A 398 -22.34 19.83 -8.81
C ILE A 398 -22.43 20.19 -7.33
N SER A 399 -23.34 21.09 -6.99
CA SER A 399 -23.92 21.18 -5.65
C SER A 399 -25.42 21.16 -5.79
N ILE A 400 -26.06 20.23 -5.09
CA ILE A 400 -27.51 20.08 -5.07
C ILE A 400 -28.04 20.27 -3.67
N GLN A 401 -29.28 20.76 -3.59
CA GLN A 401 -30.04 20.84 -2.37
C GLN A 401 -31.42 20.26 -2.64
N PHE A 402 -31.95 19.52 -1.69
CA PHE A 402 -33.27 18.93 -1.74
C PHE A 402 -33.80 18.74 -0.32
N SER A 403 -35.08 18.43 -0.18
CA SER A 403 -35.67 18.01 1.09
C SER A 403 -36.28 16.63 0.93
N ILE A 404 -36.29 15.85 2.00
CA ILE A 404 -37.05 14.61 2.11
C ILE A 404 -38.23 14.89 3.04
N ALA A 405 -39.44 14.53 2.60
CA ALA A 405 -40.63 14.49 3.44
C ALA A 405 -41.44 13.23 3.08
N ASP A 406 -41.85 12.46 4.08
CA ASP A 406 -42.57 11.18 3.87
C ASP A 406 -41.85 10.24 2.89
N GLY A 407 -40.50 10.21 2.94
CA GLY A 407 -39.67 9.39 2.06
C GLY A 407 -39.63 9.83 0.59
N LYS A 408 -40.12 11.04 0.28
CA LYS A 408 -40.16 11.60 -1.08
C LYS A 408 -39.29 12.84 -1.22
N PHE A 409 -38.75 13.05 -2.41
CA PHE A 409 -38.01 14.25 -2.73
C PHE A 409 -38.91 15.47 -2.88
N HIS A 410 -38.45 16.60 -2.34
CA HIS A 410 -39.10 17.89 -2.48
C HIS A 410 -38.08 19.00 -2.65
N SER A 411 -38.46 20.07 -3.36
CA SER A 411 -37.67 21.31 -3.47
C SER A 411 -36.24 21.08 -3.96
N LEU A 412 -36.05 20.18 -4.94
CA LEU A 412 -34.72 19.95 -5.50
C LEU A 412 -34.24 21.17 -6.29
N SER A 413 -32.98 21.55 -6.12
CA SER A 413 -32.35 22.65 -6.84
C SER A 413 -30.84 22.52 -6.89
N TYR A 414 -30.24 22.87 -8.03
CA TYR A 414 -28.79 23.01 -8.13
C TYR A 414 -28.36 24.34 -7.52
N ARG A 415 -27.47 24.27 -6.54
CA ARG A 415 -26.74 25.43 -6.01
C ARG A 415 -25.46 25.71 -6.76
N HIS A 416 -24.95 24.71 -7.49
CA HIS A 416 -23.79 24.84 -8.36
C HIS A 416 -23.92 23.82 -9.48
N LEU A 417 -23.68 24.24 -10.72
CA LEU A 417 -23.66 23.35 -11.88
C LEU A 417 -22.60 23.87 -12.83
N TYR A 418 -21.44 23.24 -12.82
CA TYR A 418 -20.23 23.71 -13.47
C TYR A 418 -19.48 22.57 -14.14
N TYR A 419 -18.98 22.81 -15.34
CA TYR A 419 -18.07 21.88 -15.99
C TYR A 419 -17.20 22.57 -17.03
N SER A 420 -15.93 22.14 -17.10
CA SER A 420 -14.99 22.53 -18.15
C SER A 420 -14.84 24.04 -18.38
N GLY A 421 -15.01 24.86 -17.34
CA GLY A 421 -14.93 26.32 -17.46
C GLY A 421 -16.28 27.02 -17.28
N ASP A 422 -17.39 26.33 -17.57
CA ASP A 422 -18.70 26.95 -17.72
C ASP A 422 -19.59 26.76 -16.48
N ASP A 423 -20.15 27.85 -15.95
CA ASP A 423 -21.21 27.83 -14.94
C ASP A 423 -22.56 27.79 -15.66
N TYR A 424 -23.10 26.58 -15.84
CA TYR A 424 -24.33 26.33 -16.58
C TYR A 424 -25.55 27.07 -16.03
N ARG A 425 -25.49 27.55 -14.79
CA ARG A 425 -26.58 28.36 -14.20
C ARG A 425 -26.63 29.80 -14.73
N ARG A 426 -25.62 30.22 -15.50
CA ARG A 426 -25.54 31.56 -16.11
C ARG A 426 -25.90 31.56 -17.59
N LEU A 427 -26.20 30.38 -18.15
CA LEU A 427 -26.60 30.25 -19.54
C LEU A 427 -28.07 30.63 -19.71
N GLU A 428 -28.38 31.29 -20.82
CA GLU A 428 -29.72 31.74 -21.19
C GLU A 428 -30.21 31.03 -22.46
N PRO A 429 -31.54 30.97 -22.71
CA PRO A 429 -32.07 30.40 -23.94
C PRO A 429 -31.41 31.02 -25.19
N GLY A 430 -30.74 30.18 -25.96
CA GLY A 430 -29.97 30.59 -27.16
C GLY A 430 -28.46 30.39 -27.04
N ASP A 431 -27.93 30.17 -25.83
CA ASP A 431 -26.53 29.76 -25.66
C ASP A 431 -26.31 28.32 -26.13
N GLU A 432 -25.13 28.04 -26.71
CA GLU A 432 -24.78 26.73 -27.30
C GLU A 432 -24.96 25.55 -26.32
N LEU A 433 -24.64 25.77 -25.05
CA LEU A 433 -24.72 24.75 -23.99
C LEU A 433 -26.02 24.83 -23.18
N TYR A 434 -26.97 25.70 -23.54
CA TYR A 434 -28.26 25.80 -22.85
C TYR A 434 -29.05 24.48 -22.80
N PRO A 435 -29.05 23.62 -23.85
CA PRO A 435 -29.71 22.31 -23.78
C PRO A 435 -29.26 21.44 -22.61
N VAL A 436 -27.99 21.55 -22.17
CA VAL A 436 -27.48 20.83 -21.00
C VAL A 436 -28.20 21.29 -19.72
N VAL A 437 -28.54 22.57 -19.63
CA VAL A 437 -29.32 23.14 -18.51
C VAL A 437 -30.71 22.51 -18.48
N GLU A 438 -31.39 22.46 -19.62
CA GLU A 438 -32.73 21.88 -19.75
C GLU A 438 -32.74 20.40 -19.32
N GLN A 439 -31.79 19.61 -19.78
CA GLN A 439 -31.66 18.21 -19.38
C GLN A 439 -31.41 18.04 -17.86
N HIS A 440 -30.65 18.94 -17.23
CA HIS A 440 -30.46 18.90 -15.78
C HIS A 440 -31.74 19.31 -15.02
N GLN A 441 -32.53 20.22 -15.57
CA GLN A 441 -33.84 20.59 -15.01
C GLN A 441 -34.84 19.44 -15.11
N GLU A 442 -34.80 18.67 -16.20
CA GLU A 442 -35.62 17.46 -16.35
C GLU A 442 -35.30 16.41 -15.28
N ILE A 443 -34.04 16.26 -14.88
CA ILE A 443 -33.67 15.41 -13.72
C ILE A 443 -34.38 15.89 -12.44
N LEU A 444 -34.33 17.19 -12.14
CA LEU A 444 -34.98 17.72 -10.94
C LEU A 444 -36.50 17.50 -10.99
N ALA A 445 -37.11 17.78 -12.13
CA ALA A 445 -38.54 17.60 -12.36
C ALA A 445 -38.96 16.13 -12.26
N TYR A 446 -38.13 15.20 -12.74
CA TYR A 446 -38.36 13.77 -12.64
C TYR A 446 -38.37 13.27 -11.20
N LEU A 447 -37.42 13.75 -10.37
CA LEU A 447 -37.28 13.31 -8.99
C LEU A 447 -38.31 13.96 -8.05
N GLU A 448 -38.78 15.17 -8.34
CA GLU A 448 -39.73 15.91 -7.50
C GLU A 448 -41.00 15.07 -7.20
N GLY A 449 -41.32 14.91 -5.91
CA GLY A 449 -42.46 14.14 -5.43
C GLY A 449 -42.33 12.62 -5.53
N LYS A 450 -41.23 12.10 -6.10
CA LYS A 450 -40.97 10.65 -6.15
C LYS A 450 -40.31 10.16 -4.87
N SER A 451 -40.49 8.87 -4.60
CA SER A 451 -39.81 8.18 -3.50
C SER A 451 -38.30 8.30 -3.65
N LEU A 452 -37.57 8.28 -2.54
CA LEU A 452 -36.11 8.34 -2.51
C LEU A 452 -35.41 7.33 -3.43
N GLU A 453 -36.05 6.18 -3.67
CA GLU A 453 -35.59 5.15 -4.61
C GLU A 453 -35.45 5.62 -6.07
N SER A 454 -36.21 6.63 -6.50
CA SER A 454 -36.13 7.14 -7.88
C SER A 454 -34.77 7.72 -8.23
N VAL A 455 -33.93 7.98 -7.22
CA VAL A 455 -32.53 8.39 -7.42
C VAL A 455 -31.75 7.35 -8.23
N PHE A 456 -32.09 6.06 -8.15
CA PHE A 456 -31.39 5.02 -8.91
C PHE A 456 -31.70 5.04 -10.40
N ASP A 457 -32.80 5.67 -10.82
CA ASP A 457 -33.15 5.84 -12.22
C ASP A 457 -32.14 6.75 -12.94
N LEU A 458 -31.39 7.57 -12.20
CA LEU A 458 -30.30 8.40 -12.73
C LEU A 458 -29.13 7.61 -13.35
N HIS A 459 -29.10 6.28 -13.19
CA HIS A 459 -28.16 5.40 -13.91
C HIS A 459 -28.56 5.17 -15.37
N THR A 460 -29.83 5.34 -15.72
CA THR A 460 -30.37 5.25 -17.08
C THR A 460 -31.17 6.51 -17.44
N PRO A 461 -30.52 7.69 -17.43
CA PRO A 461 -31.24 8.96 -17.56
C PRO A 461 -31.94 9.14 -18.92
N GLY A 462 -31.50 8.43 -19.96
CA GLY A 462 -32.16 8.43 -21.27
C GLY A 462 -33.62 7.93 -21.25
N ASP A 463 -34.08 7.30 -20.16
CA ASP A 463 -35.46 6.85 -20.02
C ASP A 463 -36.45 8.00 -19.72
N PHE A 464 -35.96 9.14 -19.22
CA PHE A 464 -36.80 10.26 -18.78
C PHE A 464 -36.24 11.66 -19.08
N VAL A 465 -35.00 11.75 -19.58
CA VAL A 465 -34.41 12.98 -20.10
C VAL A 465 -34.55 12.98 -21.63
N SER A 466 -35.01 14.09 -22.18
CA SER A 466 -35.20 14.27 -23.61
C SER A 466 -33.85 14.34 -24.35
N ASP A 467 -33.81 13.70 -25.52
CA ASP A 467 -32.73 13.91 -26.49
C ASP A 467 -32.94 15.27 -27.18
N ILE A 468 -31.90 16.10 -27.20
CA ILE A 468 -31.89 17.42 -27.84
C ILE A 468 -30.78 17.41 -28.91
N ASP A 469 -30.89 18.22 -29.95
CA ASP A 469 -29.90 18.27 -31.04
C ASP A 469 -28.47 18.44 -30.51
N GLY A 470 -27.62 17.42 -30.73
CA GLY A 470 -26.24 17.38 -30.26
C GLY A 470 -26.02 16.86 -28.84
N PHE A 471 -27.08 16.64 -28.06
CA PHE A 471 -27.04 16.19 -26.66
C PHE A 471 -28.02 15.04 -26.41
N THR A 472 -27.50 13.82 -26.27
CA THR A 472 -28.36 12.68 -25.93
C THR A 472 -28.59 12.62 -24.42
N GLY A 473 -29.82 12.31 -23.99
CA GLY A 473 -30.18 12.09 -22.59
C GLY A 473 -29.38 10.95 -21.97
N ALA A 474 -28.94 9.97 -22.78
CA ALA A 474 -28.00 8.92 -22.37
C ALA A 474 -26.59 9.44 -22.01
N THR A 475 -26.17 10.58 -22.56
CA THR A 475 -24.88 11.23 -22.28
C THR A 475 -24.98 12.23 -21.12
N ILE A 476 -26.17 12.48 -20.59
CA ILE A 476 -26.31 13.34 -19.42
C ILE A 476 -25.65 12.67 -18.21
N ARG A 477 -25.01 13.47 -17.37
CA ARG A 477 -24.22 13.00 -16.22
C ARG A 477 -25.11 12.63 -15.03
N GLY A 478 -26.11 11.79 -15.26
CA GLY A 478 -27.02 11.30 -14.22
C GLY A 478 -26.26 10.72 -13.02
N ASN A 479 -25.14 10.03 -13.27
CA ASN A 479 -24.24 9.51 -12.24
C ASN A 479 -23.59 10.60 -11.34
N LYS A 480 -23.33 11.80 -11.86
CA LYS A 480 -22.77 12.91 -11.06
C LYS A 480 -23.85 13.53 -10.16
N VAL A 481 -25.08 13.66 -10.67
CA VAL A 481 -26.24 14.14 -9.88
C VAL A 481 -26.59 13.12 -8.80
N PHE A 482 -26.63 11.83 -9.15
CA PHE A 482 -26.77 10.72 -8.22
C PHE A 482 -25.74 10.82 -7.08
N SER A 483 -24.46 10.99 -7.43
CA SER A 483 -23.37 11.09 -6.46
C SER A 483 -23.55 12.29 -5.53
N ALA A 484 -23.95 13.46 -6.05
CA ALA A 484 -24.22 14.64 -5.25
C ALA A 484 -25.44 14.47 -4.33
N ILE A 485 -26.48 13.73 -4.73
CA ILE A 485 -27.63 13.43 -3.86
C ILE A 485 -27.21 12.47 -2.75
N MET A 486 -26.47 11.41 -3.07
CA MET A 486 -25.98 10.44 -2.09
C MET A 486 -25.00 11.07 -1.08
N ASP A 487 -24.11 11.96 -1.52
CA ASP A 487 -23.26 12.76 -0.63
C ASP A 487 -24.09 13.56 0.37
N GLY A 488 -25.18 14.19 -0.09
CA GLY A 488 -26.09 14.94 0.78
C GLY A 488 -26.79 14.07 1.82
N LEU A 489 -27.29 12.91 1.42
CA LEU A 489 -27.91 11.94 2.33
C LEU A 489 -26.92 11.41 3.38
N ASN A 490 -25.67 11.13 2.96
CA ASN A 490 -24.62 10.62 3.84
C ASN A 490 -24.16 11.65 4.88
N ARG A 491 -24.20 12.94 4.53
CA ARG A 491 -23.88 14.05 5.46
C ARG A 491 -24.99 14.30 6.50
N GLY A 492 -26.19 13.79 6.27
CA GLY A 492 -27.35 14.01 7.13
C GLY A 492 -28.05 15.36 6.86
N ILE A 493 -29.01 15.69 7.73
CA ILE A 493 -29.80 16.93 7.63
C ILE A 493 -28.88 18.15 7.77
N TYR A 494 -29.04 19.10 6.87
CA TYR A 494 -28.35 20.39 6.84
C TYR A 494 -29.00 21.45 7.73
#